data_AF-W1XV80-F1
#
_entry.id   AF-W1XV80-F1
#
_cell.length_a   1.000
_cell.length_b   1.000
_cell.length_c   1.000
_cell.angle_alpha   90.00
_cell.angle_beta   90.00
_cell.angle_gamma   90.00
#
_symmetry.space_group_name_H-M   'P 1'
#
loop_
_entity.id
_entity.type
_entity.pdbx_description
1 polymer ?
#
loop_
_entity_poly.entity_id
_entity_poly.type
_entity_poly.pdbx_seq_one_letter_code
_entity_poly.pdbx_strand_id
1 'polypeptide(L)'
;NYQTSQYDLPICLNGHLDIEVNGETKRIGITRIHMEEDAGKLVHSGNTISDSKSSNVDYNRTGVPLLEIVSEPDIRSGAEARAYVEKLRSILQYLEVS
;
A
#
# COMPACT_ATOMS: atom_id res chain seq x y z
N ASN A 1 -15.90 12.09 11.48
CA ASN A 1 -15.32 11.29 10.39
C ASN A 1 -14.12 10.53 10.93
N TYR A 2 -14.12 9.22 10.75
CA TYR A 2 -13.06 8.30 11.10
C TYR A 2 -12.95 7.27 9.98
N GLN A 3 -11.83 6.56 9.92
CA GLN A 3 -11.60 5.42 9.06
C GLN A 3 -11.46 4.19 9.96
N THR A 4 -12.18 3.13 9.62
CA THR A 4 -12.06 1.82 10.26
C THR A 4 -10.75 1.20 9.79
N SER A 5 -9.85 0.99 10.74
CA SER A 5 -8.53 0.38 10.53
C SER A 5 -8.14 -0.40 11.78
N GLN A 6 -6.99 -1.05 11.77
CA GLN A 6 -6.44 -1.78 12.92
C GLN A 6 -5.18 -1.07 13.39
N TYR A 7 -5.19 -0.50 14.59
CA TYR A 7 -4.04 0.24 15.10
C TYR A 7 -3.06 -0.67 15.88
N ASP A 8 -3.39 -0.97 17.13
CA ASP A 8 -2.49 -1.72 18.04
C ASP A 8 -2.44 -3.23 17.76
N LEU A 9 -3.50 -3.78 17.14
CA LEU A 9 -3.68 -5.22 16.93
C LEU A 9 -3.89 -5.54 15.44
N PRO A 10 -2.87 -5.36 14.59
CA PRO A 10 -2.93 -5.79 13.19
C PRO A 10 -2.99 -7.32 13.09
N ILE A 11 -3.61 -7.84 12.03
CA ILE A 11 -3.76 -9.30 11.82
C ILE A 11 -2.41 -9.98 11.64
N CYS A 12 -1.46 -9.35 10.94
CA CYS A 12 -0.14 -9.91 10.70
C CYS A 12 0.96 -9.01 11.25
N LEU A 13 1.99 -9.62 11.85
CA LEU A 13 3.17 -8.96 12.42
C LEU A 13 4.45 -9.75 12.08
N ASN A 14 5.57 -9.05 11.98
CA ASN A 14 6.93 -9.63 11.93
C ASN A 14 7.14 -10.67 10.80
N GLY A 15 6.67 -10.33 9.59
CA GLY A 15 6.89 -11.13 8.38
C GLY A 15 8.17 -10.76 7.64
N HIS A 16 8.35 -11.34 6.46
CA HIS A 16 9.42 -10.96 5.53
C HIS A 16 9.08 -11.38 4.09
N LEU A 17 9.80 -10.79 3.13
CA LEU A 17 9.77 -11.14 1.72
C LEU A 17 11.18 -11.21 1.16
N ASP A 18 11.50 -12.28 0.46
CA ASP A 18 12.78 -12.43 -0.23
C ASP A 18 12.67 -11.87 -1.66
N ILE A 19 13.60 -10.99 -2.02
CA ILE A 19 13.72 -10.34 -3.32
C ILE A 19 15.04 -10.71 -3.98
N GLU A 20 15.07 -10.67 -5.32
CA GLU A 20 16.27 -10.93 -6.12
C GLU A 20 16.73 -9.64 -6.78
N VAL A 21 17.98 -9.24 -6.55
CA VAL A 21 18.59 -8.05 -7.17
C VAL A 21 20.02 -8.39 -7.56
N ASN A 22 20.38 -8.19 -8.83
CA ASN A 22 21.71 -8.48 -9.37
C ASN A 22 22.20 -9.93 -9.13
N GLY A 23 21.27 -10.88 -9.03
CA GLY A 23 21.59 -12.30 -8.76
C GLY A 23 21.84 -12.62 -7.28
N GLU A 24 21.60 -11.66 -6.38
CA GLU A 24 21.65 -11.87 -4.95
C GLU A 24 20.24 -11.83 -4.34
N THR A 25 19.95 -12.81 -3.48
CA THR A 25 18.74 -12.82 -2.66
C THR A 25 18.92 -11.90 -1.46
N LYS A 26 17.99 -10.97 -1.27
CA LYS A 26 17.91 -10.12 -0.08
C LYS A 26 16.55 -10.31 0.61
N ARG A 27 16.58 -10.46 1.93
CA ARG A 27 15.38 -10.49 2.76
C ARG A 27 14.98 -9.08 3.18
N ILE A 28 13.71 -8.73 2.98
CA ILE A 28 13.09 -7.48 3.43
C ILE A 28 12.06 -7.81 4.50
N GLY A 29 12.19 -7.25 5.70
CA GLY A 29 11.23 -7.43 6.77
C GLY A 29 9.87 -6.80 6.43
N ILE A 30 8.80 -7.37 6.98
CA ILE A 30 7.45 -6.79 6.97
C ILE A 30 7.06 -6.57 8.43
N THR A 31 6.99 -5.31 8.83
CA THR A 31 6.61 -4.92 10.20
C THR A 31 5.19 -5.40 10.51
N ARG A 32 4.24 -5.12 9.60
CA ARG A 32 2.81 -5.40 9.81
C ARG A 32 2.03 -5.46 8.50
N ILE A 33 0.92 -6.20 8.53
CA ILE A 33 -0.14 -6.13 7.52
C ILE A 33 -1.48 -5.99 8.24
N HIS A 34 -2.29 -5.03 7.83
CA HIS A 34 -3.59 -4.80 8.43
C HIS A 34 -4.66 -4.44 7.41
N MET A 35 -5.91 -4.64 7.79
CA MET A 35 -7.07 -4.25 6.98
C MET A 35 -7.51 -2.83 7.34
N GLU A 36 -7.95 -2.09 6.33
CA GLU A 36 -8.62 -0.81 6.49
C GLU A 36 -9.67 -0.58 5.39
N GLU A 37 -10.48 0.47 5.55
CA GLU A 37 -11.42 0.91 4.51
C GLU A 37 -10.84 2.05 3.67
N ASP A 38 -11.03 2.03 2.35
CA ASP A 38 -10.62 3.15 1.49
C ASP A 38 -11.53 4.38 1.68
N ALA A 39 -10.95 5.55 1.50
CA ALA A 39 -11.65 6.82 1.44
C ALA A 39 -12.24 7.08 0.04
N GLY A 40 -13.18 8.03 -0.02
CA GLY A 40 -13.68 8.57 -1.28
C GLY A 40 -12.60 9.34 -2.05
N LYS A 41 -12.87 9.59 -3.33
CA LYS A 41 -12.00 10.37 -4.21
C LYS A 41 -12.39 11.84 -4.17
N LEU A 42 -11.39 12.71 -4.09
CA LEU A 42 -11.56 14.16 -4.26
C LEU A 42 -11.12 14.56 -5.66
N VAL A 43 -11.97 15.32 -6.35
CA VAL A 43 -11.69 15.87 -7.68
C VAL A 43 -11.76 17.38 -7.63
N HIS A 44 -10.60 18.02 -7.69
CA HIS A 44 -10.46 19.47 -7.67
C HIS A 44 -10.80 20.06 -9.03
N SER A 45 -11.74 21.00 -9.09
CA SER A 45 -12.12 21.67 -10.34
C SER A 45 -11.08 22.73 -10.71
N GLY A 46 -10.31 22.54 -11.77
CA GLY A 46 -9.23 23.46 -12.16
C GLY A 46 -8.16 22.77 -13.03
N ASN A 47 -7.13 23.53 -13.43
CA ASN A 47 -5.96 22.95 -14.12
C ASN A 47 -4.94 22.41 -13.11
N THR A 48 -4.93 22.97 -11.90
CA THR A 48 -4.07 22.55 -10.79
C THR A 48 -4.85 22.54 -9.48
N ILE A 49 -4.35 21.84 -8.46
CA ILE A 49 -4.92 21.90 -7.11
C ILE A 49 -4.95 23.35 -6.59
N SER A 50 -3.94 24.15 -6.94
CA SER A 50 -3.75 25.50 -6.41
C SER A 50 -4.70 26.55 -6.98
N ASP A 51 -5.22 26.36 -8.20
CA ASP A 51 -6.19 27.28 -8.83
C ASP A 51 -7.65 26.86 -8.61
N SER A 52 -7.86 25.74 -7.90
CA SER A 52 -9.16 25.15 -7.75
C SER A 52 -10.07 25.94 -6.79
N LYS A 53 -11.25 26.32 -7.26
CA LYS A 53 -12.28 27.01 -6.45
C LYS A 53 -13.17 26.07 -5.65
N SER A 54 -13.20 24.78 -6.00
CA SER A 54 -14.08 23.78 -5.38
C SER A 54 -13.56 22.37 -5.58
N SER A 55 -13.96 21.46 -4.69
CA SER A 55 -13.61 20.04 -4.78
C SER A 55 -14.90 19.22 -4.80
N ASN A 56 -15.03 18.36 -5.80
CA ASN A 56 -16.10 17.39 -5.88
C ASN A 56 -15.69 16.13 -5.12
N VAL A 57 -16.65 15.55 -4.39
CA VAL A 57 -16.43 14.34 -3.61
C VAL A 57 -17.15 13.17 -4.28
N ASP A 58 -16.41 12.12 -4.61
CA ASP A 58 -16.94 10.88 -5.16
C ASP A 58 -16.75 9.74 -4.16
N TYR A 59 -17.85 9.19 -3.65
CA TYR A 59 -17.86 8.14 -2.63
C TYR A 59 -17.91 6.71 -3.21
N ASN A 60 -17.83 6.52 -4.53
CA ASN A 60 -17.92 5.19 -5.15
C ASN A 60 -16.86 4.18 -4.63
N ARG A 61 -15.74 4.67 -4.09
CA ARG A 61 -14.64 3.86 -3.53
C ARG A 61 -14.69 3.73 -1.99
N THR A 62 -15.58 4.46 -1.32
CA THR A 62 -15.61 4.45 0.15
C THR A 62 -16.05 3.11 0.68
N GLY A 63 -15.31 2.58 1.67
CA GLY A 63 -15.60 1.26 2.25
C GLY A 63 -15.02 0.08 1.48
N VAL A 64 -14.30 0.31 0.38
CA VAL A 64 -13.59 -0.76 -0.33
C VAL A 64 -12.51 -1.33 0.60
N PRO A 65 -12.39 -2.66 0.76
CA PRO A 65 -11.38 -3.27 1.61
C PRO A 65 -9.96 -3.00 1.08
N LEU A 66 -9.07 -2.59 1.98
CA LEU A 66 -7.64 -2.41 1.70
C LEU A 66 -6.81 -3.27 2.64
N LEU A 67 -5.64 -3.68 2.14
CA LEU A 67 -4.55 -4.21 2.94
C LEU A 67 -3.39 -3.21 2.93
N GLU A 68 -3.06 -2.64 4.08
CA GLU A 68 -1.84 -1.85 4.23
C GLU A 68 -0.69 -2.76 4.71
N ILE A 69 0.35 -2.86 3.88
CA ILE A 69 1.55 -3.68 4.10
C ILE A 69 2.72 -2.74 4.36
N VAL A 70 3.24 -2.75 5.60
CA VAL A 70 4.36 -1.90 6.01
C VAL A 70 5.63 -2.74 6.08
N SER A 71 6.61 -2.40 5.24
CA SER A 71 7.93 -3.03 5.29
C SER A 71 8.79 -2.45 6.41
N GLU A 72 9.72 -3.24 6.91
CA GLU A 72 10.88 -2.71 7.64
C GLU A 72 11.69 -1.79 6.73
N PRO A 73 12.45 -0.84 7.28
CA PRO A 73 13.29 0.05 6.50
C PRO A 73 14.56 -0.69 6.07
N ASP A 74 14.46 -1.78 5.30
CA ASP A 74 15.58 -2.62 4.82
C ASP A 74 16.02 -2.29 3.39
N ILE A 75 15.15 -1.65 2.62
CA ILE A 75 15.37 -1.27 1.23
C ILE A 75 16.41 -0.13 1.16
N ARG A 76 17.43 -0.26 0.31
CA ARG A 76 18.59 0.65 0.19
C ARG A 76 18.80 1.22 -1.21
N SER A 77 18.04 0.77 -2.19
CA SER A 77 18.14 1.27 -3.56
C SER A 77 16.80 1.23 -4.30
N GLY A 78 16.68 2.01 -5.38
CA GLY A 78 15.50 1.98 -6.24
C GLY A 78 15.28 0.62 -6.93
N ALA A 79 16.36 -0.12 -7.21
CA ALA A 79 16.28 -1.47 -7.77
C ALA A 79 15.66 -2.46 -6.78
N GLU A 80 16.06 -2.38 -5.50
CA GLU A 80 15.46 -3.18 -4.43
C GLU A 80 13.98 -2.82 -4.21
N ALA A 81 13.64 -1.53 -4.20
CA ALA A 81 12.25 -1.08 -4.04
C ALA A 81 11.35 -1.65 -5.15
N ARG A 82 11.84 -1.61 -6.39
CA ARG A 82 11.14 -2.18 -7.54
C ARG A 82 10.97 -3.69 -7.39
N ALA A 83 12.04 -4.42 -7.09
CA ALA A 83 12.00 -5.88 -6.93
C ALA A 83 11.03 -6.30 -5.81
N TYR A 84 11.00 -5.56 -4.70
CA TYR A 84 10.05 -5.77 -3.61
C TYR A 84 8.59 -5.64 -4.06
N VAL A 85 8.23 -4.54 -4.73
CA VAL A 85 6.85 -4.31 -5.20
C VAL A 85 6.45 -5.31 -6.29
N GLU A 86 7.34 -5.62 -7.23
CA GLU A 86 7.07 -6.61 -8.29
C GLU A 86 6.86 -8.01 -7.71
N LYS A 87 7.68 -8.42 -6.75
CA LYS A 87 7.53 -9.71 -6.06
C LYS A 87 6.24 -9.76 -5.25
N LEU A 88 5.95 -8.70 -4.49
CA LEU A 88 4.72 -8.59 -3.69
C LEU A 88 3.48 -8.68 -4.58
N ARG A 89 3.43 -7.88 -5.65
CA ARG A 89 2.33 -7.93 -6.64
C ARG A 89 2.17 -9.33 -7.24
N SER A 90 3.27 -9.99 -7.60
CA SER A 90 3.21 -11.34 -8.18
C SER A 90 2.57 -12.35 -7.21
N ILE A 91 2.88 -12.27 -5.92
CA ILE A 91 2.26 -13.12 -4.88
C ILE A 91 0.78 -12.80 -4.74
N LEU A 92 0.40 -11.53 -4.62
CA LEU A 92 -1.00 -11.11 -4.46
C LEU A 92 -1.86 -11.53 -5.65
N GLN A 93 -1.34 -11.37 -6.87
CA GLN A 93 -2.02 -11.80 -8.10
C GLN A 93 -2.16 -13.32 -8.17
N TYR A 94 -1.12 -14.06 -7.80
CA TYR A 94 -1.16 -15.53 -7.79
C TYR A 94 -2.18 -16.07 -6.79
N LEU A 95 -2.38 -15.37 -5.67
CA LEU A 95 -3.37 -15.72 -4.64
C LEU A 95 -4.78 -15.19 -4.95
N GLU A 96 -4.96 -14.39 -6.01
CA GLU A 96 -6.23 -13.75 -6.39
C GLU A 96 -6.86 -12.88 -5.28
N VAL A 97 -6.01 -12.17 -4.53
CA VAL A 97 -6.45 -11.29 -3.42
C VAL A 97 -6.26 -9.79 -3.72
N SER A 98 -5.94 -9.43 -4.97
CA SER A 98 -5.76 -8.06 -5.46
C SER A 98 -6.03 -7.93 -6.95
#